data_AF-A0A7J2RH33-F1
#
_entry.id   AF-A0A7J2RH33-F1
#
_cell.length_a   1.000
_cell.length_b   1.000
_cell.length_c   1.000
_cell.angle_alpha   90.00
_cell.angle_beta   90.00
_cell.angle_gamma   90.00
#
_symmetry.space_group_name_H-M   'P 1'
#
loop_
_entity.id
_entity.type
_entity.pdbx_description
1 polymer ?
#
loop_
_entity_poly.entity_id
_entity_poly.type
_entity_poly.pdbx_seq_one_letter_code
_entity_poly.pdbx_strand_id
1 'polypeptide(L)'
;MPENEIPKTEWNLNQWKTNLIGENYKAGMNYFRQGYYQKSFGNWQTIRLTINSRIKPEDERLCEKYEQKIPTLIMKDPNYNKQVPSNNYKQLLKEYIKFVGKLLKSSGLDWTEKGEESLF
;
A
#
# COMPACT_ATOMS: atom_id res chain seq x y z
N MET A 1 -12.75 -32.87 17.12
CA MET A 1 -12.68 -31.39 17.09
C MET A 1 -12.88 -30.99 15.65
N PRO A 2 -13.96 -30.30 15.25
CA PRO A 2 -14.08 -29.86 13.87
C PRO A 2 -13.10 -28.71 13.65
N GLU A 3 -12.19 -28.91 12.71
CA GLU A 3 -11.30 -27.88 12.19
C GLU A 3 -12.16 -26.71 11.70
N ASN A 4 -11.77 -25.48 12.07
CA ASN A 4 -12.41 -24.25 11.62
C ASN A 4 -12.33 -24.16 10.09
N GLU A 5 -13.29 -24.76 9.38
CA GLU A 5 -13.50 -24.52 7.96
C GLU A 5 -13.92 -23.06 7.79
N ILE A 6 -12.97 -22.23 7.38
CA ILE A 6 -13.27 -20.89 6.88
C ILE A 6 -14.32 -21.08 5.77
N PRO A 7 -15.53 -20.49 5.89
CA PRO A 7 -16.56 -20.66 4.89
C PRO A 7 -16.00 -20.32 3.50
N LYS A 8 -16.32 -21.12 2.46
CA LYS A 8 -15.85 -20.89 1.07
C LYS A 8 -15.93 -19.42 0.63
N THR A 9 -16.92 -18.69 1.12
CA THR A 9 -17.12 -17.24 0.91
C THR A 9 -16.00 -16.38 1.49
N GLU A 10 -15.55 -16.66 2.71
CA GLU A 10 -14.45 -15.95 3.38
C GLU A 10 -13.09 -16.36 2.80
N TRP A 11 -12.93 -17.63 2.39
CA TRP A 11 -11.74 -18.07 1.65
C TRP A 11 -11.61 -17.35 0.31
N ASN A 12 -12.68 -17.29 -0.49
CA ASN A 12 -12.71 -16.56 -1.76
C ASN A 12 -12.41 -15.07 -1.57
N LEU A 13 -12.95 -14.47 -0.52
CA LEU A 13 -12.71 -13.07 -0.19
C LEU A 13 -11.25 -12.81 0.21
N ASN A 14 -10.66 -13.71 1.00
CA ASN A 14 -9.27 -13.60 1.41
C ASN A 14 -8.30 -13.86 0.25
N GLN A 15 -8.61 -14.80 -0.65
CA GLN A 15 -7.88 -15.00 -1.90
C GLN A 15 -7.96 -13.77 -2.79
N TRP A 16 -9.15 -13.21 -2.98
CA TRP A 16 -9.34 -12.02 -3.79
C TRP A 16 -8.61 -10.80 -3.21
N LYS A 17 -8.68 -10.59 -1.89
CA LYS A 17 -7.94 -9.51 -1.21
C LYS A 17 -6.44 -9.71 -1.29
N THR A 18 -5.94 -10.93 -1.11
CA THR A 18 -4.50 -11.22 -1.21
C THR A 18 -4.00 -11.01 -2.64
N ASN A 19 -4.76 -11.40 -3.65
CA ASN A 19 -4.42 -11.18 -5.06
C ASN A 19 -4.47 -9.69 -5.42
N LEU A 20 -5.56 -8.99 -5.07
CA LEU A 20 -5.71 -7.55 -5.33
C LEU A 20 -4.64 -6.73 -4.60
N ILE A 21 -4.38 -7.01 -3.32
CA ILE A 21 -3.32 -6.35 -2.54
C ILE A 21 -1.96 -6.70 -3.12
N GLY A 22 -1.71 -7.96 -3.48
CA GLY A 22 -0.44 -8.42 -4.03
C GLY A 22 -0.12 -7.77 -5.38
N GLU A 23 -1.08 -7.67 -6.29
CA GLU A 23 -0.91 -6.98 -7.58
C GLU A 23 -0.65 -5.48 -7.39
N ASN A 24 -1.46 -4.81 -6.58
CA ASN A 24 -1.28 -3.39 -6.27
C ASN A 24 0.05 -3.13 -5.56
N TYR A 25 0.51 -4.04 -4.70
CA TYR A 25 1.81 -3.90 -4.07
C TYR A 25 2.92 -4.00 -5.11
N LYS A 26 2.92 -5.04 -5.95
CA LYS A 26 3.95 -5.24 -6.98
C LYS A 26 4.01 -4.03 -7.91
N ALA A 27 2.84 -3.56 -8.37
CA ALA A 27 2.73 -2.36 -9.18
C ALA A 27 3.23 -1.12 -8.44
N GLY A 28 2.81 -0.91 -7.19
CA GLY A 28 3.21 0.21 -6.35
C GLY A 28 4.73 0.29 -6.16
N MET A 29 5.37 -0.84 -5.84
CA MET A 29 6.83 -0.91 -5.69
C MET A 29 7.57 -0.73 -7.02
N ASN A 30 7.06 -1.30 -8.11
CA ASN A 30 7.65 -1.08 -9.43
C ASN A 30 7.59 0.40 -9.82
N TYR A 31 6.44 1.05 -9.64
CA TYR A 31 6.30 2.49 -9.86
C TYR A 31 7.21 3.31 -8.94
N PHE A 32 7.36 2.93 -7.68
CA PHE A 32 8.28 3.60 -6.75
C PHE A 32 9.74 3.51 -7.23
N ARG A 33 10.18 2.32 -7.67
CA ARG A 33 11.54 2.08 -8.20
C ARG A 33 11.81 2.88 -9.48
N GLN A 34 10.81 2.99 -10.35
CA GLN A 34 10.89 3.71 -11.63
C GLN A 34 10.67 5.24 -11.49
N GLY A 35 10.43 5.75 -10.29
CA GLY A 35 10.19 7.18 -10.06
C GLY A 35 8.76 7.66 -10.39
N TYR A 36 7.83 6.76 -10.68
CA TYR A 36 6.40 7.07 -10.87
C TYR A 36 5.68 7.20 -9.51
N TYR A 37 6.12 8.13 -8.67
CA TYR A 37 5.67 8.22 -7.28
C TYR A 37 4.16 8.47 -7.12
N GLN A 38 3.52 9.22 -8.01
CA GLN A 38 2.06 9.40 -7.98
C GLN A 38 1.32 8.07 -8.21
N LYS A 39 1.75 7.29 -9.21
CA LYS A 39 1.17 5.96 -9.49
C LYS A 39 1.43 5.01 -8.33
N SER A 40 2.64 5.07 -7.74
CA SER A 40 2.97 4.36 -6.51
C SER A 40 2.00 4.75 -5.39
N PHE A 41 1.84 6.04 -5.09
CA PHE A 41 0.93 6.53 -4.06
C PHE A 41 -0.51 6.05 -4.27
N GLY A 42 -1.04 6.11 -5.50
CA GLY A 42 -2.37 5.60 -5.81
C GLY A 42 -2.53 4.12 -5.45
N ASN A 43 -1.55 3.27 -5.80
CA ASN A 43 -1.57 1.84 -5.44
C ASN A 43 -1.53 1.63 -3.92
N TRP A 44 -0.70 2.38 -3.21
CA TRP A 44 -0.60 2.29 -1.75
C TRP A 44 -1.86 2.79 -1.04
N GLN A 45 -2.53 3.80 -1.59
CA GLN A 45 -3.85 4.23 -1.13
C GLN A 45 -4.91 3.16 -1.40
N THR A 46 -4.90 2.50 -2.56
CA THR A 46 -5.79 1.37 -2.87
C THR A 46 -5.60 0.22 -1.89
N ILE A 47 -4.36 -0.14 -1.57
CA ILE A 47 -4.05 -1.14 -0.54
C ILE A 47 -4.64 -0.72 0.81
N ARG A 48 -4.39 0.52 1.25
CA ARG A 48 -4.93 1.07 2.50
C ARG A 48 -6.46 0.98 2.54
N LEU A 49 -7.14 1.39 1.47
CA LEU A 49 -8.60 1.31 1.36
C LEU A 49 -9.11 -0.13 1.39
N THR A 50 -8.40 -1.06 0.77
CA THR A 50 -8.75 -2.49 0.74
C THR A 50 -8.72 -3.11 2.14
N ILE A 51 -7.83 -2.61 3.01
CA ILE A 51 -7.68 -3.08 4.39
C ILE A 51 -8.36 -2.19 5.42
N ASN A 52 -9.11 -1.14 5.02
CA ASN A 52 -9.62 -0.11 5.93
C ASN A 52 -10.41 -0.66 7.11
N SER A 53 -11.21 -1.71 6.89
CA SER A 53 -12.00 -2.36 7.95
C SER A 53 -11.16 -3.09 9.02
N ARG A 54 -9.84 -3.16 8.85
CA ARG A 54 -8.88 -3.84 9.74
C ARG A 54 -7.90 -2.85 10.39
N ILE A 55 -8.01 -1.56 10.06
CA ILE A 55 -7.18 -0.49 10.60
C ILE A 55 -7.82 0.05 11.88
N LYS A 56 -7.00 0.38 12.89
CA LYS A 56 -7.48 1.01 14.13
C LYS A 56 -7.71 2.51 13.93
N PRO A 57 -8.59 3.18 14.71
CA PRO A 57 -8.85 4.61 14.55
C PRO A 57 -7.60 5.50 14.62
N GLU A 58 -6.62 5.15 15.45
CA GLU A 58 -5.34 5.85 15.55
C GLU A 58 -4.49 5.76 14.27
N ASP A 59 -4.52 4.60 13.60
CA ASP A 59 -3.79 4.35 12.37
C ASP A 59 -4.47 5.01 11.16
N GLU A 60 -5.80 5.09 11.19
CA GLU A 60 -6.60 5.82 10.19
C GLU A 60 -6.24 7.31 10.18
N ARG A 61 -6.17 7.95 11.35
CA ARG A 61 -5.74 9.36 11.48
C ARG A 61 -4.32 9.59 10.93
N LEU A 62 -3.42 8.62 11.10
CA LEU A 62 -2.08 8.69 10.53
C LEU A 62 -2.12 8.55 9.00
N CYS A 63 -2.95 7.65 8.45
CA CYS A 63 -3.17 7.55 7.01
C CYS A 63 -3.68 8.89 6.43
N GLU A 64 -4.71 9.48 7.04
CA GLU A 64 -5.27 10.78 6.62
C GLU A 64 -4.20 11.87 6.57
N LYS A 65 -3.31 11.92 7.58
CA LYS A 65 -2.21 12.90 7.61
C LYS A 65 -1.23 12.72 6.44
N TYR A 66 -0.89 11.48 6.07
CA TYR A 66 -0.08 11.23 4.87
C TYR A 66 -0.83 11.64 3.60
N GLU A 67 -2.10 11.26 3.51
CA GLU A 67 -2.92 11.45 2.31
C GLU A 67 -3.37 12.89 2.07
N GLN A 68 -3.35 13.76 3.08
CA GLN A 68 -3.48 15.20 2.89
C GLN A 68 -2.16 15.85 2.41
N LYS A 69 -1.03 15.39 2.95
CA LYS A 69 0.29 15.98 2.66
C LYS A 69 0.84 15.58 1.32
N ILE A 70 0.68 14.32 0.93
CA ILE A 70 1.24 13.76 -0.30
C ILE A 70 0.69 14.50 -1.54
N PRO A 71 -0.63 14.63 -1.76
CA PRO A 71 -1.18 15.39 -2.90
C PRO A 71 -0.76 16.86 -2.89
N THR A 72 -0.68 17.47 -1.71
CA THR A 72 -0.21 18.87 -1.58
C THR A 72 1.22 19.04 -2.08
N LEU A 73 2.12 18.09 -1.76
CA LEU A 73 3.50 18.10 -2.26
C LEU A 73 3.56 17.80 -3.76
N ILE A 74 2.72 16.90 -4.26
CA ILE A 74 2.59 16.56 -5.68
C ILE A 74 2.20 17.81 -6.50
N MET A 75 1.17 18.55 -6.07
CA MET A 75 0.71 19.75 -6.77
C MET A 75 1.71 20.92 -6.74
N LYS A 76 2.57 20.96 -5.71
CA LYS A 76 3.61 21.99 -5.57
C LYS A 76 4.87 21.67 -6.36
N ASP A 77 4.97 20.49 -6.96
CA ASP A 77 6.14 20.07 -7.71
C ASP A 77 6.07 20.59 -9.15
N PRO A 78 6.95 21.54 -9.57
CA PRO A 78 6.98 22.04 -10.94
C PRO A 78 7.35 20.95 -11.97
N ASN A 79 7.87 19.81 -11.52
CA ASN A 79 8.21 18.65 -12.34
C ASN A 79 7.18 17.52 -12.19
N TYR A 80 5.95 17.80 -11.75
CA TYR A 80 4.87 16.82 -11.56
C TYR A 80 4.72 15.78 -12.71
N ASN A 81 4.93 16.19 -13.96
CA ASN A 81 4.84 15.32 -15.14
C ASN A 81 6.12 14.52 -15.45
N LYS A 82 7.20 14.67 -14.68
CA LYS A 82 8.50 14.01 -14.88
C LYS A 82 8.69 12.88 -13.85
N GLN A 83 9.55 11.92 -14.19
CA GLN A 83 9.91 10.78 -13.33
C GLN A 83 10.63 11.15 -12.01
N VAL A 84 10.91 12.43 -11.76
CA VAL A 84 11.70 12.88 -10.61
C VAL A 84 11.02 14.06 -9.91
N PRO A 85 10.32 13.81 -8.79
CA PRO A 85 9.83 14.84 -7.91
C PRO A 85 10.87 15.23 -6.85
N SER A 86 10.54 16.26 -6.07
CA SER A 86 11.31 16.73 -4.92
C SER A 86 11.63 15.60 -3.93
N ASN A 87 12.83 15.66 -3.33
CA ASN A 87 13.28 14.71 -2.31
C ASN A 87 12.28 14.55 -1.15
N ASN A 88 11.54 15.62 -0.83
CA ASN A 88 10.52 15.64 0.22
C ASN A 88 9.35 14.70 -0.07
N TYR A 89 8.89 14.64 -1.33
CA TYR A 89 7.80 13.74 -1.69
C TYR A 89 8.23 12.27 -1.66
N LYS A 90 9.41 11.97 -2.22
CA LYS A 90 10.00 10.62 -2.18
C LYS A 90 10.12 10.10 -0.75
N GLN A 91 10.60 10.94 0.17
CA GLN A 91 10.74 10.57 1.57
C GLN A 91 9.40 10.33 2.24
N LEU A 92 8.43 11.25 2.07
CA LEU A 92 7.11 11.11 2.68
C LEU A 92 6.35 9.88 2.15
N LEU A 93 6.43 9.61 0.84
CA LEU A 93 5.85 8.41 0.26
C LEU A 93 6.53 7.14 0.81
N LYS A 94 7.85 7.14 0.98
CA LYS A 94 8.58 6.02 1.60
C LYS A 94 8.09 5.75 3.03
N GLU A 95 7.80 6.79 3.81
CA GLU A 95 7.22 6.66 5.16
C GLU A 95 5.81 6.08 5.12
N TYR A 96 4.96 6.55 4.19
CA TYR A 96 3.61 6.02 4.00
C TYR A 96 3.62 4.54 3.58
N ILE A 97 4.47 4.15 2.62
CA ILE A 97 4.69 2.76 2.20
C ILE A 97 5.05 1.88 3.39
N LYS A 98 6.03 2.30 4.21
CA LYS A 98 6.44 1.57 5.41
C LYS A 98 5.29 1.43 6.41
N PHE A 99 4.49 2.48 6.57
CA PHE A 99 3.36 2.47 7.50
C PHE A 99 2.27 1.50 7.05
N VAL A 100 1.81 1.58 5.80
CA VAL A 100 0.80 0.67 5.24
C VAL A 100 1.32 -0.79 5.25
N GLY A 101 2.60 -1.00 4.99
CA GLY A 101 3.23 -2.33 5.12
C GLY A 101 3.14 -2.90 6.54
N LYS A 102 3.32 -2.08 7.57
CA LYS A 102 3.12 -2.51 8.97
C LYS A 102 1.66 -2.87 9.26
N LEU A 103 0.70 -2.10 8.74
CA LEU A 103 -0.73 -2.38 8.91
C LEU A 103 -1.11 -3.73 8.29
N LEU A 104 -0.64 -4.00 7.07
CA LEU A 104 -0.80 -5.30 6.41
C LEU A 104 -0.30 -6.45 7.26
N LYS A 105 0.94 -6.32 7.77
CA LYS A 105 1.55 -7.33 8.64
C LYS A 105 0.76 -7.56 9.92
N SER A 106 0.36 -6.48 10.59
CA SER A 106 -0.47 -6.57 11.80
C SER A 106 -1.86 -7.17 11.56
N SER A 107 -2.34 -7.12 10.31
CA SER A 107 -3.65 -7.63 9.90
C SER A 107 -3.61 -9.09 9.40
N GLY A 108 -2.45 -9.74 9.38
CA GLY A 108 -2.26 -11.07 8.83
C GLY A 108 -2.42 -11.13 7.30
N LEU A 109 -2.30 -10.00 6.62
CA LEU A 109 -2.39 -9.86 5.17
C LEU A 109 -1.01 -9.52 4.57
N ASP A 110 0.05 -9.93 5.27
CA ASP A 110 1.41 -9.72 4.80
C ASP A 110 1.66 -10.56 3.55
N TRP A 111 1.93 -9.88 2.45
CA TRP A 111 2.27 -10.51 1.17
C TRP A 111 3.80 -10.45 0.93
N THR A 112 4.58 -9.80 1.82
CA THR A 112 6.07 -9.78 1.77
C THR A 112 6.71 -11.12 2.11
N GLU A 113 6.01 -12.01 2.83
CA GLU A 113 6.56 -13.32 3.24
C GLU A 113 6.68 -14.33 2.10
N LYS A 114 6.16 -14.02 0.90
CA LYS A 114 6.48 -14.77 -0.33
C LYS A 114 7.09 -13.87 -1.39
N GLY A 115 8.37 -13.57 -1.19
CA GLY A 115 9.33 -13.55 -2.29
C GLY A 115 9.70 -12.18 -2.84
N GLU A 116 10.54 -11.44 -2.11
CA GLU A 116 11.59 -10.67 -2.80
C GLU A 116 12.46 -11.59 -3.69
N GLU A 117 12.55 -12.88 -3.36
CA GLU A 117 13.21 -13.93 -4.15
C GLU A 117 12.49 -14.30 -5.47
N SER A 118 11.30 -13.73 -5.74
CA SER A 118 10.60 -13.89 -7.02
C SER A 118 10.73 -12.71 -7.97
N LEU A 119 11.59 -11.74 -7.65
CA LEU A 119 11.72 -10.47 -8.39
C LEU A 119 12.85 -10.44 -9.42
N PHE A 120 13.30 -11.61 -9.89
CA PHE A 120 14.04 -11.75 -11.15
C PHE A 120 13.06 -12.06 -12.28
#